data_AF-A0A6P5GLD7-F1
#
_entry.id   AF-A0A6P5GLD7-F1
#
_cell.length_a   1.000
_cell.length_b   1.000
_cell.length_c   1.000
_cell.angle_alpha   90.00
_cell.angle_beta   90.00
_cell.angle_gamma   90.00
#
_symmetry.space_group_name_H-M   'P 1'
#
loop_
_entity.id
_entity.type
_entity.pdbx_description
1 polymer ?
#
loop_
_entity_poly.entity_id
_entity_poly.type
_entity_poly.pdbx_seq_one_letter_code
_entity_poly.pdbx_strand_id
1 'polypeptide(L)'
;MSGNLKFIISTVLLLFAISTPVCSNEDNYLHCQRVVKNWVESSRESGQDRDKLNLKDLLFFLHVPRTGGRTYFHCFLRKLYTSAQECPRSYDKLRFDPRLVVSHDDYSLISKLPEDRSSVVTILRNPLDRVFSTYEFSVEVAARFLVHPNLTSAKQMSSRIRPKSRGVSTLDIWPWKYLVPWMREDLFVRRDARKLGKLRRMNEITDPYNMENMVMPLHDFINDPLAHEIVHNGATFQVAGLTNNSYLPEAHEVRECVRKHPTLGRAVLEVAKSRLDQMLYVGLTEDHKKSARLFVNMVGAQVLSQSEALSSSDVQAEASRKTELSSSFPESETGEPDQIQSSNYSQLGTEVSSPTDATSVEANMTVEKLMGAYEECISSLRKSQSTRRSMSLKRIAPANFSKEARLLVPETVLQQIISLNSLDMELYRHAESIFLQQEHHSLKGRGAFMAQQQQKMINTEHESSWNNLYNGYSSGKVFLLTTTLTICLILFVITKRRRTSKLKV
;
A
#
# COMPACT_ATOMS: atom_id res chain seq x y z
N MET A 1 -52.89 31.09 -51.70
CA MET A 1 -52.66 30.04 -50.68
C MET A 1 -51.21 30.06 -50.17
N SER A 2 -50.76 31.11 -49.46
CA SER A 2 -49.33 31.26 -49.10
C SER A 2 -49.06 31.70 -47.65
N GLY A 3 -50.04 32.31 -46.96
CA GLY A 3 -49.89 32.72 -45.55
C GLY A 3 -50.19 31.62 -44.54
N ASN A 4 -51.34 30.95 -44.68
CA ASN A 4 -51.81 29.99 -43.66
C ASN A 4 -50.95 28.73 -43.55
N LEU A 5 -50.38 28.26 -44.67
CA LEU A 5 -49.52 27.06 -44.64
C LEU A 5 -48.19 27.34 -43.93
N LYS A 6 -47.60 28.54 -44.11
CA LYS A 6 -46.38 28.94 -43.41
C LYS A 6 -46.61 29.13 -41.91
N PHE A 7 -47.78 29.65 -41.53
CA PHE A 7 -48.15 29.82 -40.13
C PHE A 7 -48.34 28.47 -39.44
N ILE A 8 -49.02 27.51 -40.10
CA ILE A 8 -49.22 26.15 -39.60
C ILE A 8 -47.88 25.40 -39.50
N ILE A 9 -47.02 25.49 -40.51
CA ILE A 9 -45.68 24.85 -40.45
C ILE A 9 -44.84 25.46 -39.33
N SER A 10 -44.90 26.79 -39.13
CA SER A 10 -44.18 27.47 -38.05
C SER A 10 -44.71 27.09 -36.67
N THR A 11 -46.03 26.90 -36.50
CA THR A 11 -46.62 26.47 -35.23
C THR A 11 -46.36 24.99 -34.94
N VAL A 12 -46.39 24.14 -35.97
CA VAL A 12 -46.03 22.71 -35.84
C VAL A 12 -44.54 22.55 -35.51
N LEU A 13 -43.64 23.32 -36.15
CA LEU A 13 -42.21 23.32 -35.80
C LEU A 13 -41.95 23.83 -34.38
N LEU A 14 -42.70 24.84 -33.92
CA LEU A 14 -42.60 25.33 -32.54
C LEU A 14 -43.11 24.31 -31.52
N LEU A 15 -44.20 23.59 -31.84
CA LEU A 15 -44.73 22.51 -31.01
C LEU A 15 -43.79 21.29 -30.98
N PHE A 16 -43.11 20.97 -32.09
CA PHE A 16 -42.08 19.93 -32.13
C PHE A 16 -40.80 20.33 -31.38
N ALA A 17 -40.43 21.62 -31.39
CA ALA A 17 -39.29 22.13 -30.62
C ALA A 17 -39.53 22.12 -29.10
N ILE A 18 -40.79 22.16 -28.67
CA ILE A 18 -41.20 22.03 -27.25
C ILE A 18 -41.40 20.56 -26.85
N SER A 19 -41.41 19.63 -27.82
CA SER A 19 -41.64 18.19 -27.60
C SER A 19 -40.36 17.35 -27.53
N THR A 20 -39.19 17.97 -27.36
CA THR A 20 -38.05 17.19 -26.86
C THR A 20 -38.39 16.78 -25.44
N PRO A 21 -38.28 15.49 -25.07
CA PRO A 21 -38.43 15.12 -23.68
C PRO A 21 -37.29 15.81 -22.94
N VAL A 22 -37.61 16.90 -22.27
CA VAL A 22 -36.83 17.37 -21.14
C VAL A 22 -36.96 16.24 -20.14
N CYS A 23 -36.06 15.24 -20.22
CA CYS A 23 -35.94 14.23 -19.18
C CYS A 23 -35.83 15.00 -17.88
N SER A 24 -36.87 14.91 -17.06
CA SER A 24 -36.95 15.68 -15.85
C SER A 24 -35.74 15.29 -14.99
N ASN A 25 -35.19 16.26 -14.24
CA ASN A 25 -34.05 16.00 -13.36
C ASN A 25 -34.38 14.90 -12.32
N GLU A 26 -35.67 14.69 -12.06
CA GLU A 26 -36.26 13.67 -11.18
C GLU A 26 -36.20 12.25 -11.78
N ASP A 27 -36.56 12.07 -13.05
CA ASP A 27 -36.43 10.77 -13.74
C ASP A 27 -34.98 10.28 -13.78
N ASN A 28 -34.07 11.22 -14.02
CA ASN A 28 -32.64 10.94 -14.02
C ASN A 28 -32.10 10.66 -12.60
N TYR A 29 -32.59 11.32 -11.56
CA TYR A 29 -32.22 10.98 -10.18
C TYR A 29 -32.71 9.59 -9.79
N LEU A 30 -33.96 9.24 -10.12
CA LEU A 30 -34.54 7.91 -9.83
C LEU A 30 -33.79 6.79 -10.55
N HIS A 31 -33.35 7.02 -11.79
CA HIS A 31 -32.44 6.10 -12.50
C HIS A 31 -31.14 5.91 -11.71
N CYS A 32 -30.46 7.00 -11.37
CA CYS A 32 -29.21 6.93 -10.63
C CYS A 32 -29.35 6.29 -9.24
N GLN A 33 -30.44 6.55 -8.54
CA GLN A 33 -30.75 5.91 -7.27
C GLN A 33 -30.90 4.40 -7.43
N ARG A 34 -31.59 3.93 -8.48
CA ARG A 34 -31.75 2.51 -8.78
C ARG A 34 -30.41 1.85 -9.12
N VAL A 35 -29.60 2.48 -9.98
CA VAL A 35 -28.26 2.00 -10.35
C VAL A 35 -27.38 1.81 -9.11
N VAL A 36 -27.28 2.85 -8.28
CA VAL A 36 -26.48 2.81 -7.05
C VAL A 36 -27.02 1.75 -6.09
N LYS A 37 -28.34 1.67 -5.89
CA LYS A 37 -28.95 0.67 -5.00
C LYS A 37 -28.65 -0.76 -5.44
N ASN A 38 -28.83 -1.07 -6.72
CA ASN A 38 -28.55 -2.40 -7.27
C ASN A 38 -27.07 -2.77 -7.11
N TRP A 39 -26.16 -1.82 -7.37
CA TRP A 39 -24.74 -2.02 -7.17
C TRP A 39 -24.36 -2.24 -5.70
N VAL A 40 -25.00 -1.53 -4.76
CA VAL A 40 -24.79 -1.76 -3.32
C VAL A 40 -25.26 -3.17 -2.95
N GLU A 41 -26.42 -3.60 -3.42
CA GLU A 41 -26.96 -4.94 -3.16
C GLU A 41 -26.04 -6.04 -3.71
N SER A 42 -25.50 -5.88 -4.92
CA SER A 42 -24.53 -6.83 -5.49
C SER A 42 -23.16 -6.79 -4.81
N SER A 43 -22.81 -5.67 -4.18
CA SER A 43 -21.54 -5.50 -3.45
C SER A 43 -21.57 -6.08 -2.03
N ARG A 44 -22.73 -6.53 -1.54
CA ARG A 44 -22.83 -7.21 -0.25
C ARG A 44 -22.25 -8.61 -0.39
N GLU A 45 -21.01 -8.80 0.07
CA GLU A 45 -20.44 -10.13 0.21
C GLU A 45 -21.33 -10.98 1.14
N SER A 46 -21.55 -12.25 0.78
CA SER A 46 -22.19 -13.21 1.68
C SER A 46 -21.36 -13.27 2.95
N GLY A 47 -21.94 -12.86 4.09
CA GLY A 47 -21.27 -12.67 5.38
C GLY A 47 -20.73 -13.93 6.03
N GLN A 48 -19.89 -14.69 5.35
CA GLN A 48 -19.00 -15.63 5.99
C GLN A 48 -17.92 -14.83 6.70
N ASP A 49 -17.81 -15.07 8.00
CA ASP A 49 -16.80 -14.54 8.90
C ASP A 49 -15.42 -14.96 8.35
N ARG A 50 -14.88 -14.15 7.43
CA ARG A 50 -13.53 -14.36 6.90
C ARG A 50 -12.60 -14.07 8.06
N ASP A 51 -11.88 -15.10 8.53
CA ASP A 51 -10.89 -15.00 9.59
C ASP A 51 -9.87 -13.88 9.27
N LYS A 52 -10.12 -12.67 9.79
CA LYS A 52 -9.31 -11.45 9.52
C LYS A 52 -7.88 -11.58 10.01
N LEU A 53 -7.62 -12.58 10.87
CA LEU A 53 -6.34 -12.78 11.52
C LEU A 53 -5.43 -13.72 10.72
N ASN A 54 -5.92 -14.36 9.65
CA ASN A 54 -5.14 -15.31 8.86
C ASN A 54 -4.77 -14.75 7.49
N LEU A 55 -3.47 -14.56 7.27
CA LEU A 55 -2.87 -14.25 5.98
C LEU A 55 -3.09 -15.42 5.03
N LYS A 56 -3.79 -15.14 3.93
CA LYS A 56 -3.97 -16.08 2.82
C LYS A 56 -2.75 -16.08 1.89
N ASP A 57 -2.74 -16.98 0.92
CA ASP A 57 -1.59 -17.22 0.03
C ASP A 57 -1.16 -16.00 -0.79
N LEU A 58 -2.10 -15.14 -1.19
CA LEU A 58 -1.86 -13.93 -1.95
C LEU A 58 -2.17 -12.69 -1.11
N LEU A 59 -1.19 -11.80 -0.96
CA LEU A 59 -1.37 -10.48 -0.38
C LEU A 59 -1.55 -9.44 -1.48
N PHE A 60 -2.72 -8.80 -1.52
CA PHE A 60 -3.00 -7.66 -2.38
C PHE A 60 -2.87 -6.36 -1.57
N PHE A 61 -1.83 -5.58 -1.86
CA PHE A 61 -1.72 -4.22 -1.35
C PHE A 61 -2.45 -3.25 -2.28
N LEU A 62 -3.66 -2.87 -1.87
CA LEU A 62 -4.44 -1.80 -2.50
C LEU A 62 -3.77 -0.46 -2.19
N HIS A 63 -2.92 0.00 -3.11
CA HIS A 63 -2.10 1.18 -2.91
C HIS A 63 -2.88 2.44 -3.30
N VAL A 64 -3.44 3.12 -2.30
CA VAL A 64 -4.05 4.43 -2.50
C VAL A 64 -2.97 5.48 -2.84
N PRO A 65 -3.09 6.26 -3.92
CA PRO A 65 -2.11 7.27 -4.27
C PRO A 65 -1.86 8.26 -3.14
N ARG A 66 -0.57 8.59 -2.94
CA ARG A 66 -0.08 9.61 -1.98
C ARG A 66 -0.32 9.32 -0.49
N THR A 67 -0.49 8.05 -0.14
CA THR A 67 -0.57 7.56 1.26
C THR A 67 0.75 6.91 1.75
N GLY A 68 1.89 7.30 1.16
CA GLY A 68 3.19 6.71 1.52
C GLY A 68 3.36 5.24 1.12
N GLY A 69 2.44 4.67 0.33
CA GLY A 69 2.45 3.25 -0.03
C GLY A 69 3.68 2.82 -0.83
N ARG A 70 4.29 3.68 -1.66
CA ARG A 70 5.58 3.35 -2.32
C ARG A 70 6.69 3.07 -1.30
N THR A 71 6.80 3.92 -0.27
CA THR A 71 7.78 3.73 0.80
C THR A 71 7.46 2.49 1.61
N TYR A 72 6.18 2.27 1.93
CA TYR A 72 5.73 1.09 2.65
C TYR A 72 6.03 -0.20 1.88
N PHE A 73 5.65 -0.27 0.61
CA PHE A 73 5.96 -1.41 -0.23
C PHE A 73 7.48 -1.64 -0.30
N HIS A 74 8.23 -0.62 -0.72
CA HIS A 74 9.66 -0.78 -1.00
C HIS A 74 10.51 -1.11 0.23
N CYS A 75 10.27 -0.40 1.34
CA CYS A 75 11.10 -0.56 2.54
C CYS A 75 10.60 -1.65 3.49
N PHE A 76 9.36 -2.11 3.34
CA PHE A 76 8.75 -3.04 4.28
C PHE A 76 8.16 -4.27 3.60
N LEU A 77 7.10 -4.17 2.79
CA LEU A 77 6.47 -5.38 2.22
C LEU A 77 7.44 -6.20 1.35
N ARG A 78 8.28 -5.55 0.54
CA ARG A 78 9.31 -6.26 -0.26
C ARG A 78 10.36 -6.98 0.56
N LYS A 79 10.50 -6.66 1.85
CA LYS A 79 11.41 -7.37 2.77
C LYS A 79 10.80 -8.65 3.31
N LEU A 80 9.49 -8.83 3.14
CA LEU A 80 8.73 -10.00 3.57
C LEU A 80 8.60 -11.08 2.48
N TYR A 81 8.88 -10.74 1.22
CA TYR A 81 8.72 -11.62 0.07
C TYR A 81 10.00 -11.67 -0.77
N THR A 82 10.28 -12.79 -1.41
CA THR A 82 11.37 -12.90 -2.38
C THR A 82 10.97 -12.27 -3.72
N SER A 83 11.94 -11.88 -4.54
CA SER A 83 11.66 -11.28 -5.85
C SER A 83 10.89 -12.20 -6.81
N ALA A 84 10.93 -13.52 -6.61
CA ALA A 84 10.18 -14.50 -7.39
C ALA A 84 8.69 -14.59 -6.97
N GLN A 85 8.36 -14.14 -5.76
CA GLN A 85 7.00 -14.12 -5.22
C GLN A 85 6.26 -12.81 -5.50
N GLU A 86 7.01 -11.76 -5.84
CA GLU A 86 6.46 -10.47 -6.27
C GLU A 86 5.90 -10.59 -7.69
N CYS A 87 4.79 -9.90 -7.96
CA CYS A 87 4.38 -9.69 -9.34
C CYS A 87 5.52 -8.97 -10.09
N PRO A 88 6.07 -9.54 -11.19
CA PRO A 88 7.30 -9.06 -11.84
C PRO A 88 7.26 -7.59 -12.28
N ARG A 89 6.05 -7.09 -12.50
CA ARG A 89 5.76 -5.68 -12.67
C ARG A 89 4.61 -5.35 -11.74
N SER A 90 4.93 -4.69 -10.62
CA SER A 90 3.90 -3.96 -9.89
C SER A 90 3.11 -3.13 -10.90
N TYR A 91 1.77 -3.15 -10.82
CA TYR A 91 0.90 -2.40 -11.75
C TYR A 91 0.78 -2.93 -13.21
N ASP A 92 1.17 -4.18 -13.54
CA ASP A 92 0.95 -4.80 -14.88
C ASP A 92 0.08 -6.08 -14.79
N LYS A 93 -0.46 -6.52 -15.95
CA LYS A 93 -1.38 -7.65 -16.11
C LYS A 93 -0.82 -8.95 -15.52
N LEU A 94 -1.61 -9.61 -14.67
CA LEU A 94 -1.30 -10.89 -14.04
C LEU A 94 -1.03 -11.97 -15.11
N ARG A 95 0.25 -12.34 -15.29
CA ARG A 95 0.70 -13.43 -16.17
C ARG A 95 1.34 -14.60 -15.39
N PHE A 96 1.26 -14.55 -14.06
CA PHE A 96 1.90 -15.45 -13.11
C PHE A 96 1.02 -15.59 -11.86
N ASP A 97 1.33 -16.53 -10.95
CA ASP A 97 0.69 -16.68 -9.63
C ASP A 97 1.54 -16.01 -8.52
N PRO A 98 1.52 -14.67 -8.38
CA PRO A 98 2.31 -13.96 -7.38
C PRO A 98 1.71 -14.13 -5.98
N ARG A 99 2.57 -14.12 -4.95
CA ARG A 99 2.12 -14.01 -3.55
C ARG A 99 1.96 -12.57 -3.08
N LEU A 100 2.53 -11.60 -3.79
CA LEU A 100 2.37 -10.18 -3.52
C LEU A 100 1.99 -9.41 -4.78
N VAL A 101 0.79 -8.81 -4.75
CA VAL A 101 0.30 -7.89 -5.79
C VAL A 101 0.22 -6.50 -5.19
N VAL A 102 0.77 -5.51 -5.90
CA VAL A 102 0.64 -4.10 -5.53
C VAL A 102 0.11 -3.34 -6.73
N SER A 103 -1.02 -2.67 -6.56
CA SER A 103 -1.62 -1.86 -7.62
C SER A 103 -2.25 -0.57 -7.11
N HIS A 104 -2.25 0.42 -7.99
CA HIS A 104 -3.02 1.67 -7.88
C HIS A 104 -4.39 1.50 -8.54
N ASP A 105 -4.69 0.35 -9.14
CA ASP A 105 -6.05 -0.01 -9.47
C ASP A 105 -6.91 0.02 -8.20
N ASP A 106 -8.22 0.04 -8.40
CA ASP A 106 -9.17 0.03 -7.30
C ASP A 106 -9.53 -1.39 -6.87
N TYR A 107 -10.38 -1.48 -5.85
CA TYR A 107 -10.77 -2.76 -5.25
C TYR A 107 -11.40 -3.74 -6.26
N SER A 108 -11.92 -3.27 -7.41
CA SER A 108 -12.45 -4.17 -8.43
C SER A 108 -11.41 -5.13 -9.01
N LEU A 109 -10.10 -4.87 -8.83
CA LEU A 109 -9.05 -5.81 -9.20
C LEU A 109 -9.21 -7.17 -8.50
N ILE A 110 -9.88 -7.22 -7.35
CA ILE A 110 -10.14 -8.48 -6.63
C ILE A 110 -10.88 -9.50 -7.51
N SER A 111 -11.72 -9.05 -8.46
CA SER A 111 -12.45 -9.95 -9.37
C SER A 111 -11.53 -10.68 -10.37
N LYS A 112 -10.26 -10.31 -10.43
CA LYS A 112 -9.21 -10.95 -11.24
C LYS A 112 -8.22 -11.74 -10.40
N LEU A 113 -8.39 -11.75 -9.08
CA LEU A 113 -7.57 -12.48 -8.13
C LEU A 113 -8.36 -13.68 -7.59
N PRO A 114 -7.70 -14.75 -7.12
CA PRO A 114 -8.38 -15.86 -6.46
C PRO A 114 -8.95 -15.39 -5.10
N GLU A 115 -10.25 -15.09 -5.07
CA GLU A 115 -10.92 -14.43 -3.93
C GLU A 115 -10.80 -15.22 -2.61
N ASP A 116 -10.87 -16.55 -2.71
CA ASP A 116 -10.71 -17.48 -1.61
C ASP A 116 -9.29 -17.45 -1.01
N ARG A 117 -8.27 -17.12 -1.82
CA ARG A 117 -6.85 -17.11 -1.44
C ARG A 117 -6.22 -15.71 -1.33
N SER A 118 -7.01 -14.64 -1.47
CA SER A 118 -6.50 -13.26 -1.46
C SER A 118 -6.82 -12.52 -0.15
N SER A 119 -5.79 -12.00 0.51
CA SER A 119 -5.88 -11.05 1.62
C SER A 119 -5.60 -9.64 1.11
N VAL A 120 -6.46 -8.67 1.45
CA VAL A 120 -6.29 -7.28 1.02
C VAL A 120 -5.80 -6.42 2.17
N VAL A 121 -4.84 -5.54 1.89
CA VAL A 121 -4.33 -4.54 2.83
C VAL A 121 -4.25 -3.19 2.18
N THR A 122 -4.38 -2.12 2.97
CA THR A 122 -4.22 -0.75 2.46
C THR A 122 -3.60 0.18 3.49
N ILE A 123 -3.20 1.37 3.03
CA ILE A 123 -2.77 2.48 3.89
C ILE A 123 -3.49 3.72 3.42
N LEU A 124 -4.14 4.40 4.36
CA LEU A 124 -4.83 5.66 4.12
C LEU A 124 -4.06 6.85 4.70
N ARG A 125 -4.52 8.05 4.35
CA ARG A 125 -3.95 9.33 4.78
C ARG A 125 -5.07 10.32 4.99
N ASN A 126 -4.87 11.27 5.90
CA ASN A 126 -5.73 12.43 6.04
C ASN A 126 -6.04 13.05 4.65
N PRO A 127 -7.32 13.24 4.28
CA PRO A 127 -7.69 13.61 2.92
C PRO A 127 -7.17 14.98 2.48
N LEU A 128 -7.17 15.98 3.36
CA LEU A 128 -6.61 17.30 3.07
C LEU A 128 -5.13 17.19 2.69
N ASP A 129 -4.41 16.43 3.52
CA ASP A 129 -2.97 16.21 3.41
C ASP A 129 -2.61 15.36 2.16
N ARG A 130 -3.52 14.46 1.76
CA ARG A 130 -3.47 13.67 0.52
C ARG A 130 -3.67 14.53 -0.72
N VAL A 131 -4.62 15.48 -0.70
CA VAL A 131 -4.88 16.41 -1.81
C VAL A 131 -3.68 17.31 -2.06
N PHE A 132 -3.14 17.97 -1.02
CA PHE A 132 -1.89 18.74 -1.12
C PHE A 132 -0.76 17.92 -1.73
N SER A 133 -0.56 16.72 -1.19
CA SER A 133 0.48 15.81 -1.68
C SER A 133 0.28 15.37 -3.13
N THR A 134 -0.97 15.34 -3.61
CA THR A 134 -1.30 14.99 -5.00
C THR A 134 -1.03 16.16 -5.95
N TYR A 135 -1.44 17.36 -5.57
CA TYR A 135 -1.11 18.60 -6.28
C TYR A 135 0.41 18.78 -6.40
N GLU A 136 1.12 18.77 -5.26
CA GLU A 136 2.58 18.95 -5.20
C GLU A 136 3.32 17.92 -6.07
N PHE A 137 2.92 16.66 -6.00
CA PHE A 137 3.55 15.59 -6.79
C PHE A 137 3.28 15.73 -8.29
N SER A 138 2.05 16.12 -8.68
CA SER A 138 1.71 16.35 -10.09
C SER A 138 2.55 17.47 -10.67
N VAL A 139 2.70 18.58 -9.94
CA VAL A 139 3.57 19.70 -10.32
C VAL A 139 5.04 19.29 -10.37
N GLU A 140 5.54 18.60 -9.34
CA GLU A 140 6.94 18.17 -9.26
C GLU A 140 7.32 17.26 -10.44
N VAL A 141 6.52 16.24 -10.73
CA VAL A 141 6.80 15.30 -11.82
C VAL A 141 6.67 15.99 -13.17
N ALA A 142 5.65 16.83 -13.36
CA ALA A 142 5.46 17.61 -14.58
C ALA A 142 6.65 18.56 -14.85
N ALA A 143 7.19 19.21 -13.83
CA ALA A 143 8.30 20.16 -13.95
C ALA A 143 9.58 19.51 -14.49
N ARG A 144 9.77 18.20 -14.31
CA ARG A 144 10.93 17.45 -14.85
C ARG A 144 11.00 17.52 -16.37
N PHE A 145 9.85 17.59 -17.04
CA PHE A 145 9.77 17.66 -18.50
C PHE A 145 10.14 19.03 -19.06
N LEU A 146 10.24 20.08 -18.23
CA LEU A 146 10.64 21.41 -18.68
C LEU A 146 12.11 21.51 -19.10
N VAL A 147 12.88 20.42 -18.94
CA VAL A 147 14.21 20.27 -19.58
C VAL A 147 14.10 20.27 -21.12
N HIS A 148 12.96 19.86 -21.68
CA HIS A 148 12.75 19.82 -23.11
C HIS A 148 12.42 21.21 -23.68
N PRO A 149 12.84 21.52 -24.91
CA PRO A 149 12.65 22.84 -25.50
C PRO A 149 11.17 23.20 -25.69
N ASN A 150 10.31 22.23 -26.00
CA ASN A 150 8.87 22.41 -26.20
C ASN A 150 8.09 21.15 -25.82
N LEU A 151 6.76 21.29 -25.75
CA LEU A 151 5.85 20.21 -25.36
C LEU A 151 5.91 19.01 -26.32
N THR A 152 6.05 19.27 -27.62
CA THR A 152 6.13 18.22 -28.65
C THR A 152 7.34 17.32 -28.42
N SER A 153 8.52 17.90 -28.17
CA SER A 153 9.74 17.17 -27.83
C SER A 153 9.57 16.34 -26.56
N ALA A 154 8.94 16.89 -25.52
CA ALA A 154 8.66 16.15 -24.28
C ALA A 154 7.71 14.97 -24.52
N LYS A 155 6.66 15.14 -25.34
CA LYS A 155 5.71 14.06 -25.69
C LYS A 155 6.38 12.95 -26.49
N GLN A 156 7.21 13.29 -27.47
CA GLN A 156 7.95 12.33 -28.29
C GLN A 156 8.97 11.52 -27.48
N MET A 157 9.69 12.16 -26.56
CA MET A 157 10.64 11.44 -25.70
C MET A 157 9.93 10.52 -24.72
N SER A 158 8.78 10.95 -24.18
CA SER A 158 7.98 10.13 -23.27
C SER A 158 7.49 8.82 -23.91
N SER A 159 7.20 8.81 -25.22
CA SER A 159 6.73 7.61 -25.92
C SER A 159 7.87 6.66 -26.33
N ARG A 160 9.10 7.17 -26.53
CA ARG A 160 10.27 6.40 -26.99
C ARG A 160 11.01 5.62 -25.90
N ILE A 161 10.84 5.95 -24.62
CA ILE A 161 11.55 5.32 -23.48
C ILE A 161 11.15 3.83 -23.25
N ARG A 162 10.18 3.31 -24.02
CA ARG A 162 9.51 2.03 -23.76
C ARG A 162 10.26 0.69 -23.95
N PRO A 163 11.44 0.53 -24.60
CA PRO A 163 12.00 -0.82 -24.75
C PRO A 163 13.03 -1.27 -23.71
N LYS A 164 13.71 -0.38 -22.98
CA LYS A 164 14.97 -0.74 -22.29
C LYS A 164 14.92 -0.90 -20.77
N SER A 165 13.88 -0.43 -20.08
CA SER A 165 13.81 -0.54 -18.61
C SER A 165 12.79 -1.59 -18.16
N ARG A 166 13.16 -2.40 -17.15
CA ARG A 166 12.24 -3.34 -16.46
C ARG A 166 11.16 -2.62 -15.61
N GLY A 167 11.17 -1.28 -15.54
CA GLY A 167 10.32 -0.49 -14.65
C GLY A 167 9.07 0.07 -15.32
N VAL A 168 7.99 0.22 -14.54
CA VAL A 168 6.75 0.88 -15.00
C VAL A 168 6.87 2.40 -14.84
N SER A 169 6.55 3.15 -15.90
CA SER A 169 6.62 4.62 -15.89
C SER A 169 5.49 5.22 -15.05
N THR A 170 5.76 6.33 -14.36
CA THR A 170 4.72 7.13 -13.71
C THR A 170 3.64 7.58 -14.71
N LEU A 171 3.98 7.77 -15.99
CA LEU A 171 3.02 8.16 -17.02
C LEU A 171 2.08 7.02 -17.46
N ASP A 172 2.33 5.78 -17.07
CA ASP A 172 1.52 4.61 -17.45
C ASP A 172 0.59 4.15 -16.31
N ILE A 173 0.71 4.76 -15.12
CA ILE A 173 0.09 4.30 -13.87
C ILE A 173 -1.05 5.27 -13.47
N TRP A 174 -2.21 4.74 -13.07
CA TRP A 174 -3.27 5.55 -12.48
C TRP A 174 -2.85 6.10 -11.09
N PRO A 175 -3.18 7.34 -10.70
CA PRO A 175 -3.86 8.39 -11.47
C PRO A 175 -2.91 9.24 -12.33
N TRP A 176 -1.60 9.02 -12.20
CA TRP A 176 -0.55 9.87 -12.76
C TRP A 176 -0.52 9.94 -14.28
N LYS A 177 -1.00 8.89 -14.96
CA LYS A 177 -1.19 8.86 -16.42
C LYS A 177 -2.11 9.98 -16.94
N TYR A 178 -2.95 10.55 -16.07
CA TYR A 178 -3.80 11.70 -16.39
C TYR A 178 -3.25 13.01 -15.81
N LEU A 179 -2.92 13.01 -14.51
CA LEU A 179 -2.55 14.24 -13.80
C LEU A 179 -1.21 14.82 -14.26
N VAL A 180 -0.22 13.97 -14.55
CA VAL A 180 1.12 14.43 -14.94
C VAL A 180 1.11 15.03 -16.36
N PRO A 181 0.50 14.39 -17.38
CA PRO A 181 0.37 15.03 -18.70
C PRO A 181 -0.38 16.36 -18.65
N TRP A 182 -1.49 16.44 -17.92
CA TRP A 182 -2.27 17.68 -17.76
C TRP A 182 -1.42 18.79 -17.14
N MET A 183 -0.80 18.53 -15.98
CA MET A 183 0.04 19.52 -15.31
C MET A 183 1.28 19.89 -16.15
N ARG A 184 1.83 18.95 -16.92
CA ARG A 184 2.92 19.24 -17.85
C ARG A 184 2.51 20.26 -18.90
N GLU A 185 1.33 20.09 -19.51
CA GLU A 185 0.83 21.04 -20.51
C GLU A 185 0.68 22.44 -19.94
N ASP A 186 0.07 22.56 -18.75
CA ASP A 186 -0.05 23.83 -18.02
C ASP A 186 1.32 24.50 -17.80
N LEU A 187 2.31 23.75 -17.28
CA LEU A 187 3.64 24.29 -17.01
C LEU A 187 4.38 24.76 -18.27
N PHE A 188 4.21 24.07 -19.40
CA PHE A 188 4.78 24.51 -20.69
C PHE A 188 4.14 25.82 -21.16
N VAL A 189 2.81 25.94 -21.09
CA VAL A 189 2.09 27.17 -21.45
C VAL A 189 2.58 28.35 -20.62
N ARG A 190 2.66 28.19 -19.29
CA ARG A 190 3.13 29.26 -18.40
C ARG A 190 4.58 29.64 -18.68
N ARG A 191 5.47 28.64 -18.86
CA ARG A 191 6.88 28.89 -19.21
C ARG A 191 7.02 29.68 -20.51
N ASP A 192 6.28 29.30 -21.53
CA ASP A 192 6.39 29.92 -22.85
C ASP A 192 5.79 31.33 -22.84
N ALA A 193 4.71 31.56 -22.07
CA ALA A 193 4.19 32.90 -21.80
C ALA A 193 5.21 33.80 -21.08
N ARG A 194 5.95 33.28 -20.09
CA ARG A 194 7.04 34.01 -19.41
C ARG A 194 8.16 34.38 -20.39
N LYS A 195 8.57 33.46 -21.27
CA LYS A 195 9.61 33.72 -22.29
C LYS A 195 9.21 34.82 -23.27
N LEU A 196 7.92 34.92 -23.60
CA LEU A 196 7.40 35.94 -24.50
C LEU A 196 7.15 37.30 -23.82
N GLY A 197 7.52 37.46 -22.54
CA GLY A 197 7.26 38.69 -21.79
C GLY A 197 5.78 38.98 -21.56
N LYS A 198 4.89 37.99 -21.78
CA LYS A 198 3.43 38.16 -21.65
C LYS A 198 2.95 38.19 -20.20
N LEU A 199 3.81 37.81 -19.26
CA LEU A 199 3.49 37.77 -17.83
C LEU A 199 4.26 38.87 -17.09
N ARG A 200 3.57 39.57 -16.18
CA ARG A 200 4.13 40.69 -15.40
C ARG A 200 5.32 40.25 -14.54
N ARG A 201 6.26 41.17 -14.28
CA ARG A 201 7.36 40.98 -13.32
C ARG A 201 6.75 40.54 -11.98
N MET A 202 7.28 39.45 -11.43
CA MET A 202 6.80 38.90 -10.16
C MET A 202 7.06 39.90 -9.04
N ASN A 203 6.01 40.27 -8.30
CA ASN A 203 6.17 40.89 -6.97
C ASN A 203 6.73 39.84 -5.99
N GLU A 204 7.06 40.21 -4.76
CA GLU A 204 7.42 39.25 -3.71
C GLU A 204 6.27 38.26 -3.50
N ILE A 205 6.40 37.06 -4.08
CA ILE A 205 5.39 36.00 -3.97
C ILE A 205 5.71 35.19 -2.72
N THR A 206 4.83 35.26 -1.73
CA THR A 206 4.96 34.58 -0.44
C THR A 206 4.23 33.23 -0.39
N ASP A 207 3.19 33.02 -1.22
CA ASP A 207 2.39 31.79 -1.23
C ASP A 207 2.71 30.89 -2.45
N PRO A 208 3.38 29.73 -2.26
CA PRO A 208 3.66 28.79 -3.34
C PRO A 208 2.42 28.09 -3.89
N TYR A 209 1.27 28.15 -3.22
CA TYR A 209 0.01 27.58 -3.70
C TYR A 209 -0.83 28.56 -4.52
N ASN A 210 -0.38 29.81 -4.67
CA ASN A 210 -1.04 30.82 -5.50
C ASN A 210 -0.04 31.59 -6.37
N MET A 211 0.73 30.86 -7.19
CA MET A 211 1.73 31.45 -8.10
C MET A 211 1.30 31.34 -9.56
N GLU A 212 0.22 32.02 -9.95
CA GLU A 212 -0.38 31.92 -11.29
C GLU A 212 0.65 32.02 -12.43
N ASN A 213 1.61 32.94 -12.35
CA ASN A 213 2.60 33.07 -13.43
C ASN A 213 3.59 31.90 -13.53
N MET A 214 3.66 31.02 -12.52
CA MET A 214 4.67 29.97 -12.38
C MET A 214 4.08 28.57 -12.48
N VAL A 215 3.03 28.29 -11.73
CA VAL A 215 2.34 27.01 -11.60
C VAL A 215 0.84 27.25 -11.50
N MET A 216 0.02 26.27 -11.89
CA MET A 216 -1.42 26.30 -11.63
C MET A 216 -1.71 26.54 -10.14
N PRO A 217 -2.43 27.61 -9.77
CA PRO A 217 -2.85 27.82 -8.39
C PRO A 217 -3.61 26.61 -7.83
N LEU A 218 -3.48 26.35 -6.54
CA LEU A 218 -4.15 25.23 -5.88
C LEU A 218 -5.68 25.33 -6.00
N HIS A 219 -6.23 26.54 -5.90
CA HIS A 219 -7.66 26.76 -6.05
C HIS A 219 -8.15 26.41 -7.46
N ASP A 220 -7.37 26.69 -8.51
CA ASP A 220 -7.69 26.26 -9.87
C ASP A 220 -7.60 24.75 -9.99
N PHE A 221 -6.55 24.14 -9.44
CA PHE A 221 -6.36 22.69 -9.47
C PHE A 221 -7.54 21.93 -8.86
N ILE A 222 -8.02 22.33 -7.67
CA ILE A 222 -9.11 21.61 -6.99
C ILE A 222 -10.48 21.81 -7.65
N ASN A 223 -10.64 22.87 -8.44
CA ASN A 223 -11.89 23.14 -9.15
C ASN A 223 -11.88 22.62 -10.60
N ASP A 224 -10.74 22.09 -11.07
CA ASP A 224 -10.63 21.55 -12.42
C ASP A 224 -11.45 20.24 -12.57
N PRO A 225 -12.16 20.04 -13.69
CA PRO A 225 -12.90 18.81 -13.97
C PRO A 225 -12.09 17.52 -13.82
N LEU A 226 -10.78 17.55 -14.12
CA LEU A 226 -9.90 16.41 -13.97
C LEU A 226 -9.63 16.09 -12.49
N ALA A 227 -9.51 17.09 -11.62
CA ALA A 227 -9.39 16.86 -10.18
C ALA A 227 -10.68 16.30 -9.59
N HIS A 228 -11.85 16.78 -10.05
CA HIS A 228 -13.14 16.18 -9.72
C HIS A 228 -13.28 14.73 -10.20
N GLU A 229 -12.64 14.38 -11.32
CA GLU A 229 -12.64 13.02 -11.84
C GLU A 229 -11.64 12.10 -11.13
N ILE A 230 -10.55 12.61 -10.56
CA ILE A 230 -9.44 11.72 -10.17
C ILE A 230 -9.04 11.88 -8.71
N VAL A 231 -9.09 13.09 -8.17
CA VAL A 231 -8.52 13.43 -6.86
C VAL A 231 -9.60 13.36 -5.78
N HIS A 232 -10.73 14.04 -6.01
CA HIS A 232 -11.77 14.22 -5.01
C HIS A 232 -12.50 12.92 -4.67
N ASN A 233 -12.63 12.63 -3.37
CA ASN A 233 -13.13 11.35 -2.85
C ASN A 233 -12.41 10.11 -3.41
N GLY A 234 -11.19 10.30 -3.91
CA GLY A 234 -10.47 9.26 -4.63
C GLY A 234 -10.13 8.03 -3.78
N ALA A 235 -9.95 8.17 -2.45
CA ALA A 235 -9.69 7.02 -1.59
C ALA A 235 -10.95 6.17 -1.43
N THR A 236 -12.10 6.81 -1.20
CA THR A 236 -13.41 6.17 -1.12
C THR A 236 -13.74 5.45 -2.41
N PHE A 237 -13.60 6.11 -3.55
CA PHE A 237 -13.87 5.46 -4.84
C PHE A 237 -12.89 4.32 -5.13
N GLN A 238 -11.63 4.43 -4.73
CA GLN A 238 -10.67 3.36 -4.92
C GLN A 238 -10.95 2.14 -4.03
N VAL A 239 -11.32 2.34 -2.77
CA VAL A 239 -11.73 1.25 -1.87
C VAL A 239 -13.09 0.66 -2.30
N ALA A 240 -14.00 1.50 -2.80
CA ALA A 240 -15.28 1.07 -3.35
C ALA A 240 -15.17 0.41 -4.74
N GLY A 241 -14.01 0.41 -5.40
CA GLY A 241 -13.89 -0.18 -6.73
C GLY A 241 -14.68 0.56 -7.80
N LEU A 242 -14.71 1.91 -7.71
CA LEU A 242 -15.50 2.82 -8.54
C LEU A 242 -14.65 3.95 -9.14
N THR A 243 -13.36 3.75 -9.35
CA THR A 243 -12.53 4.74 -10.06
C THR A 243 -12.82 4.71 -11.57
N ASN A 244 -12.33 5.69 -12.33
CA ASN A 244 -12.34 5.57 -13.79
C ASN A 244 -11.38 4.51 -14.35
N ASN A 245 -10.70 3.77 -13.48
CA ASN A 245 -9.81 2.68 -13.81
C ASN A 245 -10.32 1.34 -13.23
N SER A 246 -11.61 1.28 -12.84
CA SER A 246 -12.28 0.05 -12.43
C SER A 246 -12.30 -0.99 -13.55
N TYR A 247 -12.30 -2.26 -13.16
CA TYR A 247 -12.41 -3.40 -14.06
C TYR A 247 -13.85 -3.87 -14.29
N LEU A 248 -14.80 -3.37 -13.49
CA LEU A 248 -16.23 -3.69 -13.59
C LEU A 248 -16.93 -2.62 -14.45
N PRO A 249 -17.60 -3.00 -15.56
CA PRO A 249 -18.27 -2.04 -16.44
C PRO A 249 -19.31 -1.17 -15.72
N GLU A 250 -20.09 -1.74 -14.82
CA GLU A 250 -21.12 -1.06 -14.04
C GLU A 250 -20.57 0.03 -13.10
N ALA A 251 -19.29 -0.06 -12.73
CA ALA A 251 -18.64 0.92 -11.86
C ALA A 251 -18.65 2.34 -12.46
N HIS A 252 -18.55 2.44 -13.80
CA HIS A 252 -18.52 3.73 -14.48
C HIS A 252 -19.87 4.46 -14.39
N GLU A 253 -20.98 3.76 -14.56
CA GLU A 253 -22.33 4.34 -14.46
C GLU A 253 -22.65 4.74 -13.01
N VAL A 254 -22.31 3.89 -12.05
CA VAL A 254 -22.47 4.18 -10.61
C VAL A 254 -21.67 5.44 -10.24
N ARG A 255 -20.42 5.53 -10.69
CA ARG A 255 -19.55 6.68 -10.48
C ARG A 255 -20.15 7.95 -11.05
N GLU A 256 -20.63 7.92 -12.30
CA GLU A 256 -21.26 9.07 -12.95
C GLU A 256 -22.48 9.56 -12.14
N CYS A 257 -23.33 8.62 -11.73
CA CYS A 257 -24.52 8.92 -10.92
C CYS A 257 -24.18 9.57 -9.58
N VAL A 258 -23.17 9.08 -8.88
CA VAL A 258 -22.73 9.63 -7.59
C VAL A 258 -22.09 11.00 -7.76
N ARG A 259 -21.36 11.22 -8.86
CA ARG A 259 -20.82 12.54 -9.20
C ARG A 259 -21.94 13.55 -9.47
N LYS A 260 -22.96 13.14 -10.22
CA LYS A 260 -24.12 13.99 -10.57
C LYS A 260 -25.02 14.26 -9.37
N HIS A 261 -25.15 13.29 -8.47
CA HIS A 261 -25.99 13.36 -7.28
C HIS A 261 -25.18 12.97 -6.04
N PRO A 262 -24.43 13.91 -5.43
CA PRO A 262 -23.53 13.63 -4.31
C PRO A 262 -24.20 12.98 -3.09
N THR A 263 -25.52 13.15 -2.92
CA THR A 263 -26.31 12.50 -1.87
C THR A 263 -26.26 10.97 -1.96
N LEU A 264 -26.11 10.40 -3.17
CA LEU A 264 -25.95 8.97 -3.39
C LEU A 264 -24.58 8.45 -2.93
N GLY A 265 -23.60 9.34 -2.75
CA GLY A 265 -22.25 9.00 -2.29
C GLY A 265 -22.20 8.36 -0.91
N ARG A 266 -23.22 8.60 -0.06
CA ARG A 266 -23.32 7.95 1.26
C ARG A 266 -23.41 6.44 1.14
N ALA A 267 -24.13 5.92 0.15
CA ALA A 267 -24.27 4.48 -0.07
C ALA A 267 -22.94 3.85 -0.51
N VAL A 268 -22.17 4.55 -1.36
CA VAL A 268 -20.82 4.16 -1.77
C VAL A 268 -19.86 4.13 -0.59
N LEU A 269 -19.93 5.13 0.28
CA LEU A 269 -19.10 5.21 1.48
C LEU A 269 -19.32 4.01 2.41
N GLU A 270 -20.57 3.56 2.60
CA GLU A 270 -20.84 2.39 3.43
C GLU A 270 -20.28 1.09 2.84
N VAL A 271 -20.32 0.93 1.51
CA VAL A 271 -19.62 -0.19 0.84
C VAL A 271 -18.11 -0.10 1.05
N ALA A 272 -17.52 1.09 0.92
CA ALA A 272 -16.09 1.30 1.15
C ALA A 272 -15.69 0.96 2.59
N LYS A 273 -16.46 1.40 3.60
CA LYS A 273 -16.24 1.06 5.01
C LYS A 273 -16.34 -0.45 5.26
N SER A 274 -17.39 -1.10 4.74
CA SER A 274 -17.55 -2.55 4.85
C SER A 274 -16.34 -3.30 4.29
N ARG A 275 -15.79 -2.84 3.16
CA ARG A 275 -14.59 -3.44 2.57
C ARG A 275 -13.35 -3.20 3.43
N LEU A 276 -13.17 -1.98 3.98
CA LEU A 276 -12.08 -1.73 4.94
C LEU A 276 -12.18 -2.65 6.14
N ASP A 277 -13.39 -2.87 6.66
CA ASP A 277 -13.61 -3.76 7.80
C ASP A 277 -13.19 -5.20 7.48
N GLN A 278 -13.33 -5.63 6.23
CA GLN A 278 -12.96 -6.97 5.77
C GLN A 278 -11.47 -7.10 5.36
N MET A 279 -10.73 -6.01 5.25
CA MET A 279 -9.30 -6.07 4.94
C MET A 279 -8.51 -6.70 6.09
N LEU A 280 -7.48 -7.46 5.74
CA LEU A 280 -6.52 -8.05 6.68
C LEU A 280 -5.86 -6.96 7.54
N TYR A 281 -5.56 -5.81 6.92
CA TYR A 281 -4.90 -4.70 7.60
C TYR A 281 -5.20 -3.33 6.96
N VAL A 282 -5.34 -2.31 7.79
CA VAL A 282 -5.54 -0.91 7.38
C VAL A 282 -4.55 -0.04 8.16
N GLY A 283 -3.53 0.49 7.47
CA GLY A 283 -2.55 1.39 8.07
C GLY A 283 -2.87 2.88 7.85
N LEU A 284 -2.17 3.74 8.59
CA LEU A 284 -2.26 5.19 8.47
C LEU A 284 -0.89 5.80 8.11
N THR A 285 -0.90 6.82 7.24
CA THR A 285 0.32 7.47 6.77
C THR A 285 0.96 8.34 7.85
N GLU A 286 0.14 8.97 8.67
CA GLU A 286 0.47 9.82 9.81
C GLU A 286 1.35 9.05 10.81
N ASP A 287 1.01 7.78 10.99
CA ASP A 287 1.67 6.81 11.88
C ASP A 287 2.40 5.72 11.08
N HIS A 288 3.12 6.09 10.00
CA HIS A 288 3.69 5.12 9.04
C HIS A 288 4.54 4.01 9.67
N LYS A 289 5.41 4.38 10.62
CA LYS A 289 6.28 3.43 11.34
C LYS A 289 5.49 2.51 12.26
N LYS A 290 4.51 3.07 12.97
CA LYS A 290 3.62 2.29 13.83
C LYS A 290 2.75 1.36 12.99
N SER A 291 2.34 1.78 11.80
CA SER A 291 1.59 0.95 10.86
C SER A 291 2.37 -0.29 10.43
N ALA A 292 3.63 -0.12 10.01
CA ALA A 292 4.51 -1.25 9.68
C ALA A 292 4.71 -2.19 10.88
N ARG A 293 4.89 -1.64 12.08
CA ARG A 293 5.07 -2.43 13.31
C ARG A 293 3.81 -3.23 13.68
N LEU A 294 2.63 -2.61 13.62
CA LEU A 294 1.37 -3.27 13.92
C LEU A 294 1.09 -4.41 12.92
N PHE A 295 1.36 -4.19 11.64
CA PHE A 295 1.24 -5.23 10.62
C PHE A 295 2.10 -6.46 10.99
N VAL A 296 3.39 -6.29 11.28
CA VAL A 296 4.26 -7.41 11.68
C VAL A 296 3.78 -8.06 12.97
N ASN A 297 3.29 -7.31 13.94
CA ASN A 297 2.81 -7.92 15.17
C ASN A 297 1.53 -8.76 14.95
N MET A 298 0.70 -8.42 13.97
CA MET A 298 -0.55 -9.13 13.69
C MET A 298 -0.36 -10.31 12.75
N VAL A 299 0.42 -10.15 11.68
CA VAL A 299 0.59 -11.18 10.64
C VAL A 299 2.03 -11.65 10.46
N GLY A 300 2.99 -11.05 11.16
CA GLY A 300 4.42 -11.33 10.97
C GLY A 300 4.80 -12.77 11.32
N ALA A 301 4.21 -13.38 12.35
CA ALA A 301 4.45 -14.80 12.63
C ALA A 301 3.99 -15.70 11.46
N GLN A 302 2.88 -15.35 10.82
CA GLN A 302 2.36 -16.09 9.66
C GLN A 302 3.24 -15.86 8.43
N VAL A 303 3.61 -14.60 8.14
CA VAL A 303 4.53 -14.25 7.05
C VAL A 303 5.88 -14.97 7.20
N LEU A 304 6.46 -14.95 8.41
CA LEU A 304 7.75 -15.61 8.70
C LEU A 304 7.63 -17.13 8.59
N SER A 305 6.58 -17.74 9.14
CA SER A 305 6.35 -19.19 9.02
C SER A 305 6.13 -19.64 7.57
N GLN A 306 5.42 -18.85 6.75
CA GLN A 306 5.26 -19.12 5.33
C GLN A 306 6.60 -18.99 4.59
N SER A 307 7.48 -18.06 4.99
CA SER A 307 8.81 -17.90 4.39
C SER A 307 9.79 -19.02 4.76
N GLU A 308 9.74 -19.53 6.00
CA GLU A 308 10.56 -20.66 6.47
C GLU A 308 10.14 -21.98 5.83
N ALA A 309 8.83 -22.24 5.72
CA ALA A 309 8.29 -23.42 5.05
C ALA A 309 8.67 -23.50 3.55
N LEU A 310 8.99 -22.36 2.94
CA LEU A 310 9.42 -22.29 1.54
C LEU A 310 10.94 -22.43 1.39
N SER A 311 11.70 -21.90 2.34
CA SER A 311 13.15 -22.09 2.39
C SER A 311 13.51 -23.58 2.54
N SER A 312 12.65 -24.37 3.19
CA SER A 312 12.81 -25.83 3.28
C SER A 312 12.33 -26.58 2.02
N SER A 313 11.29 -26.09 1.31
CA SER A 313 10.82 -26.70 0.07
C SER A 313 11.75 -26.44 -1.12
N ASP A 314 12.38 -25.26 -1.18
CA ASP A 314 13.36 -24.93 -2.23
C ASP A 314 14.64 -25.79 -2.09
N VAL A 315 15.07 -26.11 -0.87
CA VAL A 315 16.17 -27.06 -0.63
C VAL A 315 15.84 -28.47 -1.15
N GLN A 316 14.56 -28.86 -1.10
CA GLN A 316 14.09 -30.16 -1.58
C GLN A 316 13.91 -30.18 -3.11
N ALA A 317 13.46 -29.07 -3.72
CA ALA A 317 13.33 -28.93 -5.18
C ALA A 317 14.67 -28.77 -5.91
N GLU A 318 15.66 -28.11 -5.29
CA GLU A 318 17.01 -27.94 -5.84
C GLU A 318 17.80 -29.27 -5.82
N ALA A 319 17.51 -30.16 -4.85
CA ALA A 319 18.06 -31.52 -4.81
C ALA A 319 17.51 -32.40 -5.94
N SER A 320 16.27 -32.17 -6.38
CA SER A 320 15.65 -32.92 -7.49
C SER A 320 16.01 -32.36 -8.87
N ARG A 321 16.33 -31.07 -9.02
CA ARG A 321 16.75 -30.49 -10.32
C ARG A 321 18.20 -30.78 -10.69
N LYS A 322 19.09 -31.07 -9.73
CA LYS A 322 20.50 -31.37 -10.03
C LYS A 322 20.73 -32.70 -10.76
N THR A 323 19.70 -33.51 -10.99
CA THR A 323 19.83 -34.79 -11.69
C THR A 323 19.43 -34.73 -13.17
N GLU A 324 18.76 -33.67 -13.64
CA GLU A 324 18.28 -33.60 -15.03
C GLU A 324 18.39 -32.18 -15.60
N LEU A 325 19.57 -31.82 -16.13
CA LEU A 325 19.79 -31.34 -17.51
C LEU A 325 21.22 -30.78 -17.61
N SER A 326 22.14 -31.61 -18.10
CA SER A 326 23.34 -31.12 -18.77
C SER A 326 22.95 -30.73 -20.20
N SER A 327 23.22 -29.48 -20.60
CA SER A 327 23.54 -29.11 -21.99
C SER A 327 23.91 -27.63 -22.11
N SER A 328 25.22 -27.42 -22.15
CA SER A 328 26.03 -26.45 -22.92
C SER A 328 25.37 -25.37 -23.82
N PHE A 329 25.68 -24.10 -23.50
CA PHE A 329 26.28 -22.98 -24.31
C PHE A 329 25.65 -22.54 -25.67
N PRO A 330 26.01 -21.37 -26.30
CA PRO A 330 26.96 -20.30 -25.91
C PRO A 330 26.48 -18.82 -26.07
N GLU A 331 27.30 -17.91 -25.53
CA GLU A 331 27.42 -16.47 -25.78
C GLU A 331 27.79 -16.11 -27.24
N SER A 332 27.46 -14.89 -27.69
CA SER A 332 28.13 -14.26 -28.83
C SER A 332 28.34 -12.76 -28.60
N GLU A 333 29.61 -12.37 -28.54
CA GLU A 333 30.14 -11.01 -28.62
C GLU A 333 30.25 -10.55 -30.08
N THR A 334 30.09 -9.24 -30.32
CA THR A 334 30.87 -8.49 -31.34
C THR A 334 30.90 -7.00 -30.98
N GLY A 335 32.10 -6.44 -30.81
CA GLY A 335 32.42 -4.99 -30.79
C GLY A 335 32.50 -4.39 -32.21
N GLU A 336 32.85 -3.13 -32.48
CA GLU A 336 33.37 -1.98 -31.71
C GLU A 336 33.25 -0.71 -32.64
N PRO A 337 34.00 0.41 -32.52
CA PRO A 337 33.58 1.74 -31.99
C PRO A 337 33.53 2.91 -33.02
N ASP A 338 32.89 4.05 -32.66
CA ASP A 338 33.57 5.37 -32.58
C ASP A 338 32.68 6.56 -32.15
N GLN A 339 33.38 7.55 -31.57
CA GLN A 339 32.92 8.62 -30.68
C GLN A 339 32.37 9.86 -31.38
N ILE A 340 31.29 10.46 -30.85
CA ILE A 340 31.10 11.93 -30.84
C ILE A 340 30.58 12.35 -29.46
N GLN A 341 31.39 13.14 -28.76
CA GLN A 341 31.09 13.78 -27.49
C GLN A 341 29.98 14.84 -27.66
N SER A 342 28.84 14.64 -26.99
CA SER A 342 27.97 15.74 -26.58
C SER A 342 27.21 15.39 -25.30
N SER A 343 27.69 15.97 -24.19
CA SER A 343 26.97 16.31 -22.95
C SER A 343 25.89 15.33 -22.40
N ASN A 344 26.26 14.66 -21.30
CA ASN A 344 25.42 13.88 -20.37
C ASN A 344 24.24 14.66 -19.75
N TYR A 345 23.14 14.86 -20.49
CA TYR A 345 21.86 15.33 -19.91
C TYR A 345 20.65 14.50 -20.34
N SER A 346 20.85 13.39 -21.06
CA SER A 346 19.79 12.60 -21.68
C SER A 346 19.33 11.37 -20.88
N GLN A 347 19.84 11.15 -19.66
CA GLN A 347 19.47 10.02 -18.79
C GLN A 347 18.56 10.48 -17.64
N LEU A 348 17.47 11.20 -17.99
CA LEU A 348 16.39 11.54 -17.06
C LEU A 348 15.00 11.18 -17.61
N GLY A 349 14.94 10.15 -18.46
CA GLY A 349 13.79 9.25 -18.46
C GLY A 349 13.86 8.43 -17.18
N THR A 350 12.72 8.02 -16.63
CA THR A 350 12.58 7.25 -15.39
C THR A 350 13.44 5.97 -15.39
N GLU A 351 14.74 6.08 -15.14
CA GLU A 351 15.55 4.97 -14.66
C GLU A 351 15.35 4.91 -13.16
N VAL A 352 14.45 4.01 -12.80
CA VAL A 352 14.41 3.38 -11.50
C VAL A 352 15.77 2.75 -11.27
N SER A 353 16.43 3.08 -10.16
CA SER A 353 17.62 2.35 -9.73
C SER A 353 17.30 0.85 -9.64
N SER A 354 17.92 0.09 -10.52
CA SER A 354 18.26 -1.33 -10.41
C SER A 354 19.59 -1.42 -11.17
N PRO A 355 20.67 -2.04 -10.67
CA PRO A 355 20.79 -3.19 -9.77
C PRO A 355 21.66 -2.81 -8.52
N THR A 356 22.05 -3.63 -7.55
CA THR A 356 22.38 -5.06 -7.43
C THR A 356 22.18 -5.41 -5.95
N ASP A 357 21.52 -6.54 -5.73
CA ASP A 357 21.57 -7.44 -4.57
C ASP A 357 20.16 -7.93 -4.30
N ALA A 358 19.93 -9.15 -4.75
CA ALA A 358 18.96 -10.02 -4.14
C ALA A 358 19.28 -10.05 -2.65
N THR A 359 18.60 -9.20 -1.89
CA THR A 359 18.50 -9.45 -0.45
C THR A 359 17.64 -10.69 -0.35
N SER A 360 18.30 -11.83 -0.23
CA SER A 360 17.69 -13.05 0.29
C SER A 360 16.94 -12.65 1.55
N VAL A 361 15.73 -13.19 1.73
CA VAL A 361 15.09 -13.15 3.03
C VAL A 361 16.09 -13.80 3.98
N GLU A 362 16.76 -13.00 4.82
CA GLU A 362 17.72 -13.54 5.77
C GLU A 362 16.94 -14.50 6.66
N ALA A 363 17.34 -15.77 6.68
CA ALA A 363 16.60 -16.88 7.28
C ALA A 363 16.36 -16.76 8.81
N ASN A 364 16.74 -15.65 9.44
CA ASN A 364 16.52 -15.32 10.85
C ASN A 364 16.04 -13.85 11.03
N MET A 365 15.02 -13.43 10.29
CA MET A 365 14.51 -12.06 10.37
C MET A 365 13.55 -11.88 11.57
N THR A 366 14.01 -11.22 12.63
CA THR A 366 13.15 -10.82 13.76
C THR A 366 12.37 -9.54 13.47
N VAL A 367 11.31 -9.28 14.24
CA VAL A 367 10.52 -8.03 14.15
C VAL A 367 11.42 -6.81 14.31
N GLU A 368 12.32 -6.83 15.30
CA GLU A 368 13.27 -5.75 15.57
C GLU A 368 14.24 -5.52 14.40
N LYS A 369 14.76 -6.61 13.80
CA LYS A 369 15.68 -6.52 12.66
C LYS A 369 14.97 -5.97 11.41
N LEU A 370 13.75 -6.42 11.13
CA LEU A 370 12.93 -5.91 10.04
C LEU A 370 12.60 -4.42 10.22
N MET A 371 12.20 -4.02 11.42
CA MET A 371 11.91 -2.61 11.71
C MET A 371 13.16 -1.74 11.62
N GLY A 372 14.33 -2.24 12.05
CA GLY A 372 15.61 -1.56 11.86
C GLY A 372 15.95 -1.34 10.38
N ALA A 373 15.86 -2.39 9.55
CA ALA A 373 16.09 -2.30 8.10
C ALA A 373 15.11 -1.35 7.40
N TYR A 374 13.85 -1.33 7.85
CA TYR A 374 12.82 -0.43 7.36
C TYR A 374 13.15 1.05 7.66
N GLU A 375 13.61 1.36 8.88
CA GLU A 375 14.01 2.72 9.27
C GLU A 375 15.21 3.23 8.47
N GLU A 376 16.22 2.39 8.28
CA GLU A 376 17.39 2.70 7.46
C GLU A 376 16.99 2.98 6.00
N CYS A 377 16.16 2.11 5.42
CA CYS A 377 15.64 2.28 4.06
C CYS A 377 14.86 3.60 3.89
N ILE A 378 14.01 3.96 4.86
CA ILE A 378 13.26 5.23 4.82
C ILE A 378 14.22 6.42 4.82
N SER A 379 15.23 6.42 5.67
CA SER A 379 16.20 7.52 5.78
C SER A 379 16.90 7.77 4.44
N SER A 380 17.43 6.71 3.82
CA SER A 380 18.07 6.76 2.51
C SER A 380 17.10 7.24 1.42
N LEU A 381 15.88 6.68 1.40
CA LEU A 381 14.87 7.01 0.40
C LEU A 381 14.44 8.49 0.50
N ARG A 382 14.25 9.02 1.71
CA ARG A 382 13.90 10.44 1.94
C ARG A 382 14.98 11.38 1.41
N LYS A 383 16.27 11.05 1.62
CA LYS A 383 17.39 11.83 1.08
C LYS A 383 17.35 11.88 -0.45
N SER A 384 17.21 10.72 -1.11
CA SER A 384 17.08 10.63 -2.58
C SER A 384 15.86 11.38 -3.13
N GLN A 385 14.71 11.28 -2.45
CA GLN A 385 13.49 11.99 -2.83
C GLN A 385 13.65 13.51 -2.70
N SER A 386 14.25 13.99 -1.62
CA SER A 386 14.51 15.43 -1.40
C SER A 386 15.39 16.03 -2.49
N THR A 387 16.49 15.35 -2.86
CA THR A 387 17.37 15.81 -3.95
C THR A 387 16.63 15.90 -5.28
N ARG A 388 15.82 14.88 -5.63
CA ARG A 388 15.03 14.87 -6.86
C ARG A 388 13.96 15.97 -6.88
N ARG A 389 13.29 16.20 -5.75
CA ARG A 389 12.34 17.31 -5.59
C ARG A 389 13.03 18.65 -5.82
N SER A 390 14.17 18.89 -5.17
CA SER A 390 14.94 20.13 -5.35
C SER A 390 15.33 20.38 -6.82
N MET A 391 15.81 19.36 -7.54
CA MET A 391 16.13 19.48 -8.96
C MET A 391 14.92 19.78 -9.84
N SER A 392 13.77 19.18 -9.52
CA SER A 392 12.52 19.38 -10.28
C SER A 392 11.98 20.80 -10.07
N LEU A 393 11.92 21.25 -8.81
CA LEU A 393 11.38 22.57 -8.44
C LEU A 393 12.26 23.73 -8.91
N LYS A 394 13.59 23.54 -9.07
CA LYS A 394 14.47 24.56 -9.67
C LYS A 394 13.98 25.07 -11.03
N ARG A 395 13.26 24.25 -11.81
CA ARG A 395 12.74 24.64 -13.13
C ARG A 395 11.50 25.53 -13.08
N ILE A 396 10.84 25.59 -11.93
CA ILE A 396 9.65 26.38 -11.66
C ILE A 396 9.86 27.33 -10.48
N ALA A 397 11.12 27.62 -10.14
CA ALA A 397 11.46 28.58 -9.09
C ALA A 397 10.81 29.94 -9.38
N PRO A 398 10.20 30.59 -8.37
CA PRO A 398 10.39 30.36 -6.93
C PRO A 398 9.40 29.38 -6.28
N ALA A 399 8.56 28.66 -7.04
CA ALA A 399 7.60 27.73 -6.46
C ALA A 399 8.31 26.65 -5.63
N ASN A 400 8.09 26.66 -4.32
CA ASN A 400 8.66 25.72 -3.38
C ASN A 400 7.63 25.31 -2.34
N PHE A 401 7.11 24.10 -2.47
CA PHE A 401 6.10 23.58 -1.56
C PHE A 401 6.75 23.02 -0.29
N SER A 402 6.19 23.32 0.87
CA SER A 402 6.55 22.71 2.15
C SER A 402 5.30 22.51 3.00
N LYS A 403 5.42 21.79 4.14
CA LYS A 403 4.31 21.66 5.08
C LYS A 403 3.98 22.99 5.74
N GLU A 404 5.00 23.78 6.05
CA GLU A 404 4.88 25.11 6.65
C GLU A 404 4.18 26.06 5.67
N ALA A 405 4.49 25.98 4.38
CA ALA A 405 3.82 26.76 3.36
C ALA A 405 2.32 26.43 3.22
N ARG A 406 1.87 25.23 3.60
CA ARG A 406 0.43 24.89 3.58
C ARG A 406 -0.37 25.74 4.57
N LEU A 407 0.28 26.28 5.59
CA LEU A 407 -0.36 27.17 6.58
C LEU A 407 -0.69 28.54 5.99
N LEU A 408 -0.11 28.91 4.84
CA LEU A 408 -0.38 30.16 4.13
C LEU A 408 -1.64 30.06 3.24
N VAL A 409 -2.15 28.84 3.01
CA VAL A 409 -3.30 28.60 2.16
C VAL A 409 -4.55 29.15 2.85
N PRO A 410 -5.38 29.96 2.16
CA PRO A 410 -6.58 30.53 2.78
C PRO A 410 -7.53 29.47 3.32
N GLU A 411 -8.12 29.72 4.49
CA GLU A 411 -9.06 28.81 5.16
C GLU A 411 -10.24 28.42 4.24
N THR A 412 -10.70 29.35 3.40
CA THR A 412 -11.76 29.10 2.42
C THR A 412 -11.39 27.98 1.44
N VAL A 413 -10.13 27.91 1.01
CA VAL A 413 -9.62 26.86 0.12
C VAL A 413 -9.50 25.54 0.89
N LEU A 414 -9.06 25.57 2.15
CA LEU A 414 -9.01 24.37 3.00
C LEU A 414 -10.40 23.76 3.22
N GLN A 415 -11.39 24.60 3.55
CA GLN A 415 -12.78 24.17 3.71
C GLN A 415 -13.37 23.64 2.40
N GLN A 416 -13.02 24.24 1.27
CA GLN A 416 -13.43 23.74 -0.03
C GLN A 416 -12.84 22.34 -0.30
N ILE A 417 -11.55 22.12 -0.01
CA ILE A 417 -10.93 20.79 -0.14
C ILE A 417 -11.64 19.77 0.76
N ILE A 418 -11.94 20.14 2.01
CA ILE A 418 -12.68 19.27 2.95
C ILE A 418 -14.06 18.91 2.40
N SER A 419 -14.81 19.90 1.90
CA SER A 419 -16.15 19.70 1.32
C SER A 419 -16.12 18.79 0.09
N LEU A 420 -15.19 19.02 -0.83
CA LEU A 420 -15.01 18.20 -2.04
C LEU A 420 -14.56 16.76 -1.73
N ASN A 421 -14.03 16.52 -0.52
CA ASN A 421 -13.54 15.22 -0.07
C ASN A 421 -14.33 14.68 1.14
N SER A 422 -15.61 15.04 1.28
CA SER A 422 -16.44 14.68 2.42
C SER A 422 -16.51 13.16 2.68
N LEU A 423 -16.59 12.34 1.63
CA LEU A 423 -16.60 10.88 1.77
C LEU A 423 -15.25 10.36 2.27
N ASP A 424 -14.15 10.88 1.73
CA ASP A 424 -12.81 10.52 2.19
C ASP A 424 -12.57 10.93 3.64
N MET A 425 -13.14 12.06 4.09
CA MET A 425 -13.05 12.50 5.48
C MET A 425 -13.73 11.50 6.42
N GLU A 426 -14.90 11.00 6.05
CA GLU A 426 -15.59 9.98 6.83
C GLU A 426 -14.93 8.59 6.75
N LEU A 427 -14.43 8.20 5.58
CA LEU A 427 -13.69 6.95 5.39
C LEU A 427 -12.41 6.94 6.23
N TYR A 428 -11.68 8.06 6.25
CA TYR A 428 -10.45 8.19 7.03
C TYR A 428 -10.73 8.08 8.53
N ARG A 429 -11.79 8.71 9.06
CA ARG A 429 -12.21 8.54 10.46
C ARG A 429 -12.55 7.08 10.79
N HIS A 430 -13.20 6.38 9.85
CA HIS A 430 -13.48 4.95 10.01
C HIS A 430 -12.19 4.13 10.07
N ALA A 431 -11.22 4.44 9.20
CA ALA A 431 -9.91 3.81 9.22
C ALA A 431 -9.11 4.10 10.49
N GLU A 432 -9.22 5.30 11.08
CA GLU A 432 -8.65 5.61 12.40
C GLU A 432 -9.23 4.69 13.48
N SER A 433 -10.55 4.45 13.47
CA SER A 433 -11.20 3.50 14.37
C SER A 433 -10.67 2.07 14.18
N ILE A 434 -10.56 1.60 12.94
CA ILE A 434 -9.99 0.26 12.64
C ILE A 434 -8.56 0.17 13.16
N PHE A 435 -7.74 1.18 12.91
CA PHE A 435 -6.32 1.21 13.30
C PHE A 435 -6.15 1.16 14.82
N LEU A 436 -6.97 1.91 15.57
CA LEU A 436 -6.99 1.86 17.04
C LEU A 436 -7.42 0.48 17.56
N GLN A 437 -8.43 -0.13 16.94
CA GLN A 437 -8.85 -1.50 17.29
C GLN A 437 -7.72 -2.51 17.04
N GLN A 438 -7.05 -2.43 15.90
CA GLN A 438 -5.90 -3.27 15.55
C GLN A 438 -4.76 -3.12 16.56
N GLU A 439 -4.47 -1.90 17.01
CA GLU A 439 -3.50 -1.65 18.08
C GLU A 439 -3.90 -2.33 19.39
N HIS A 440 -5.15 -2.17 19.83
CA HIS A 440 -5.65 -2.81 21.05
C HIS A 440 -5.59 -4.34 20.97
N HIS A 441 -5.95 -4.93 19.82
CA HIS A 441 -5.83 -6.38 19.60
C HIS A 441 -4.39 -6.86 19.65
N SER A 442 -3.45 -6.12 19.04
CA SER A 442 -2.01 -6.42 19.09
C SER A 442 -1.47 -6.39 20.54
N LEU A 443 -1.90 -5.42 21.35
CA LEU A 443 -1.51 -5.31 22.76
C LEU A 443 -2.10 -6.43 23.63
N LYS A 444 -3.37 -6.80 23.42
CA LYS A 444 -4.02 -7.92 24.12
C LYS A 444 -3.39 -9.26 23.76
N GLY A 445 -3.07 -9.49 22.48
CA GLY A 445 -2.36 -10.70 22.03
C GLY A 445 -1.00 -10.84 22.69
N ARG A 446 -0.27 -9.73 22.89
CA ARG A 446 0.99 -9.71 23.64
C ARG A 446 0.80 -9.99 25.14
N GLY A 447 -0.27 -9.45 25.74
CA GLY A 447 -0.65 -9.76 27.13
C GLY A 447 -1.00 -11.23 27.34
N ALA A 448 -1.77 -11.83 26.42
CA ALA A 448 -2.13 -13.24 26.45
C ALA A 448 -0.91 -14.15 26.20
N PHE A 449 -0.04 -13.79 25.25
CA PHE A 449 1.22 -14.50 25.00
C PHE A 449 2.17 -14.44 26.20
N MET A 450 2.33 -13.28 26.84
CA MET A 450 3.13 -13.18 28.07
C MET A 450 2.52 -13.95 29.24
N ALA A 451 1.19 -13.94 29.39
CA ALA A 451 0.51 -14.77 30.39
C ALA A 451 0.70 -16.27 30.11
N GLN A 452 0.64 -16.69 28.85
CA GLN A 452 0.86 -18.08 28.45
C GLN A 452 2.32 -18.50 28.59
N GLN A 453 3.28 -17.61 28.31
CA GLN A 453 4.70 -17.85 28.52
C GLN A 453 5.07 -17.87 30.01
N GLN A 454 4.44 -17.02 30.82
CA GLN A 454 4.57 -17.05 32.28
C GLN A 454 3.94 -18.33 32.86
N GLN A 455 2.78 -18.75 32.38
CA GLN A 455 2.17 -20.04 32.74
C GLN A 455 3.05 -21.22 32.32
N LYS A 456 3.69 -21.14 31.15
CA LYS A 456 4.63 -22.16 30.67
C LYS A 456 5.89 -22.18 31.53
N MET A 457 6.44 -21.04 31.93
CA MET A 457 7.56 -20.95 32.87
C MET A 457 7.18 -21.50 34.25
N ILE A 458 6.00 -21.16 34.79
CA ILE A 458 5.48 -21.70 36.06
C ILE A 458 5.30 -23.22 35.97
N ASN A 459 4.77 -23.73 34.86
CA ASN A 459 4.61 -25.17 34.65
C ASN A 459 5.97 -25.87 34.51
N THR A 460 6.96 -25.23 33.88
CA THR A 460 8.33 -25.77 33.74
C THR A 460 9.10 -25.72 35.07
N GLU A 461 8.86 -24.70 35.92
CA GLU A 461 9.35 -24.63 37.29
C GLU A 461 8.69 -25.69 38.18
N HIS A 462 7.39 -25.92 38.02
CA HIS A 462 6.69 -26.99 38.72
C HIS A 462 7.21 -28.36 38.28
N GLU A 463 7.34 -28.61 36.97
CA GLU A 463 7.85 -29.89 36.43
C GLU A 463 9.33 -30.12 36.75
N SER A 464 10.17 -29.07 36.78
CA SER A 464 11.55 -29.17 37.27
C SER A 464 11.64 -29.33 38.78
N SER A 465 10.70 -28.77 39.56
CA SER A 465 10.60 -28.99 41.01
C SER A 465 10.22 -30.45 41.33
N TRP A 466 9.26 -31.03 40.60
CA TRP A 466 8.89 -32.45 40.72
C TRP A 466 10.01 -33.38 40.23
N ASN A 467 10.68 -33.06 39.12
CA ASN A 467 11.82 -33.82 38.61
C ASN A 467 13.06 -33.70 39.51
N ASN A 468 13.27 -32.58 40.22
CA ASN A 468 14.31 -32.43 41.22
C ASN A 468 13.97 -33.13 42.55
N LEU A 469 12.69 -33.27 42.90
CA LEU A 469 12.27 -34.12 44.01
C LEU A 469 12.48 -35.61 43.69
N TYR A 470 12.26 -36.02 42.43
CA TYR A 470 12.49 -37.40 41.98
C TYR A 470 13.97 -37.73 41.71
N ASN A 471 14.76 -36.79 41.16
CA ASN A 471 16.19 -36.98 40.87
C ASN A 471 17.12 -36.55 42.02
N GLY A 472 16.61 -35.87 43.04
CA GLY A 472 17.34 -35.54 44.27
C GLY A 472 17.58 -36.76 45.19
N TYR A 473 16.85 -37.85 44.96
CA TYR A 473 17.16 -39.17 45.52
C TYR A 473 18.16 -39.89 44.62
N SER A 474 19.40 -39.40 44.63
CA SER A 474 20.57 -40.10 44.10
C SER A 474 20.59 -41.54 44.66
N SER A 475 20.38 -42.52 43.77
CA SER A 475 20.40 -43.96 44.07
C SER A 475 21.73 -44.47 44.64
N GLY A 476 22.77 -43.63 44.70
CA GLY A 476 24.06 -43.93 45.34
C GLY A 476 24.09 -43.69 46.85
N LYS A 477 23.30 -42.75 47.41
CA LYS A 477 23.37 -42.43 48.86
C LYS A 477 22.45 -43.29 49.71
N VAL A 478 21.32 -43.75 49.17
CA VAL A 478 20.43 -44.70 49.87
C VAL A 478 21.09 -46.07 50.02
N PHE A 479 21.81 -46.54 49.00
CA PHE A 479 22.50 -47.84 49.03
C PHE A 479 23.62 -47.90 50.07
N LEU A 480 24.35 -46.81 50.30
CA LEU A 480 25.41 -46.72 51.32
C LEU A 480 24.85 -46.68 52.74
N LEU A 481 23.71 -46.02 52.97
CA LEU A 481 23.06 -45.98 54.28
C LEU A 481 22.38 -47.32 54.63
N THR A 482 21.77 -48.01 53.66
CA THR A 482 21.13 -49.31 53.90
C THR A 482 22.14 -50.43 54.10
N THR A 483 23.29 -50.39 53.41
CA THR A 483 24.38 -51.38 53.59
C THR A 483 25.12 -51.18 54.91
N THR A 484 25.35 -49.94 55.34
CA THR A 484 25.97 -49.67 56.65
C THR A 484 25.05 -50.05 57.81
N LEU A 485 23.74 -49.77 57.74
CA LEU A 485 22.79 -50.19 58.78
C LEU A 485 22.64 -51.72 58.86
N THR A 486 22.65 -52.43 57.74
CA THR A 486 22.56 -53.91 57.72
C THR A 486 23.85 -54.55 58.26
N ILE A 487 25.03 -54.03 57.93
CA ILE A 487 26.30 -54.49 58.52
C ILE A 487 26.34 -54.22 60.03
N CYS A 488 25.89 -53.04 60.48
CA CYS A 488 25.79 -52.73 61.91
C CYS A 488 24.81 -53.66 62.65
N LEU A 489 23.66 -53.99 62.05
CA LEU A 489 22.70 -54.95 62.61
C LEU A 489 23.26 -56.37 62.67
N ILE A 490 23.97 -56.82 61.64
CA ILE A 490 24.63 -58.14 61.62
C ILE A 490 25.73 -58.21 62.70
N LEU A 491 26.56 -57.17 62.83
CA LEU A 491 27.57 -57.09 63.89
C LEU A 491 26.95 -57.03 65.29
N PHE A 492 25.83 -56.33 65.46
CA PHE A 492 25.09 -56.28 66.74
C PHE A 492 24.49 -57.64 67.11
N VAL A 493 23.96 -58.39 66.13
CA VAL A 493 23.44 -59.75 66.35
C VAL A 493 24.57 -60.73 66.67
N ILE A 494 25.72 -60.67 65.98
CA ILE A 494 26.88 -61.54 66.24
C ILE A 494 27.49 -61.25 67.63
N THR A 495 27.57 -59.99 68.04
CA THR A 495 28.07 -59.59 69.37
C THR A 495 27.11 -59.94 70.51
N LYS A 496 25.78 -59.89 70.29
CA LYS A 496 24.80 -60.44 71.25
C LYS A 496 24.83 -61.97 71.32
N ARG A 497 25.00 -62.68 70.19
CA ARG A 497 25.03 -64.15 70.16
C ARG A 497 26.29 -64.76 70.79
N ARG A 498 27.40 -64.00 70.86
CA ARG A 498 28.61 -64.39 71.62
C ARG A 498 28.56 -64.09 73.13
N ARG A 499 27.55 -63.35 73.62
CA ARG A 499 27.41 -62.98 75.05
C ARG A 499 26.40 -63.82 75.84
N THR A 500 25.68 -64.77 75.22
CA THR A 500 24.68 -65.62 75.89
C THR A 500 25.03 -67.11 75.91
N SER A 501 26.31 -67.48 75.77
CA SER A 501 26.75 -68.88 75.86
C SER A 501 28.02 -69.04 76.70
N LYS A 502 28.01 -68.53 77.94
CA LYS A 502 28.81 -69.06 79.06
C LYS A 502 28.11 -68.79 80.40
N LEU A 503 27.33 -69.75 80.89
CA LEU A 503 27.17 -70.06 82.32
C LEU A 503 26.49 -71.44 82.51
N LYS A 504 27.34 -72.41 82.88
CA LYS A 504 27.19 -73.61 83.74
C LYS A 504 26.06 -74.62 83.46
N VAL A 505 26.46 -75.83 83.01
CA VAL A 505 26.80 -76.95 83.93
C VAL A 505 28.24 -77.33 83.68
#